data_AF-A0A3D4B5I8-F1
#
_entry.id   AF-A0A3D4B5I8-F1
#
_cell.length_a   1.000
_cell.length_b   1.000
_cell.length_c   1.000
_cell.angle_alpha   90.00
_cell.angle_beta   90.00
_cell.angle_gamma   90.00
#
_symmetry.space_group_name_H-M   'P 1'
#
loop_
_entity.id
_entity.type
_entity.pdbx_description
1 polymer ?
#
loop_
_entity_poly.entity_id
_entity_poly.type
_entity_poly.pdbx_seq_one_letter_code
_entity_poly.pdbx_strand_id
1 'polypeptide(L)'
;MTGQSPHECGVMVNYGFYDHQNRLTKKHTTLAHVLRDAGYKTAYYGKSHLGSSLEDLGFDHGRNYDTVRIEDDEAEQLGIGHVPLMLRRDYKAAWDAVDFLQTYQPGEQPLFFVFSTNLPHPPF
;
A
#
# COMPACT_ATOMS: atom_id res chain seq x y z
N MET A 1 -2.56 -8.57 -7.26
CA MET A 1 -2.97 -9.08 -5.92
C MET A 1 -3.68 -10.43 -5.98
N THR A 2 -4.56 -10.69 -6.94
CA THR A 2 -5.45 -11.87 -6.96
C THR A 2 -4.90 -13.08 -7.73
N GLY A 3 -3.85 -12.90 -8.55
CA GLY A 3 -3.34 -13.94 -9.45
C GLY A 3 -4.22 -14.20 -10.69
N GLN A 4 -5.30 -13.44 -10.85
CA GLN A 4 -6.22 -13.51 -11.99
C GLN A 4 -5.96 -12.39 -12.99
N SER A 5 -6.45 -12.55 -14.21
CA SER A 5 -6.47 -11.46 -15.19
C SER A 5 -7.42 -10.35 -14.73
N PRO A 6 -7.14 -9.06 -15.04
CA PRO A 6 -7.95 -7.95 -14.53
C PRO A 6 -9.45 -8.02 -14.88
N HIS A 7 -9.79 -8.57 -16.06
CA HIS A 7 -11.19 -8.76 -16.51
C HIS A 7 -11.96 -9.78 -15.67
N GLU A 8 -11.28 -10.80 -15.15
CA GLU A 8 -11.89 -11.84 -14.29
C GLU A 8 -12.28 -11.27 -12.92
N CYS A 9 -11.56 -10.22 -12.48
CA CYS A 9 -11.86 -9.47 -11.26
C CYS A 9 -12.76 -8.23 -11.50
N GLY A 10 -13.18 -7.98 -12.75
CA GLY A 10 -13.99 -6.81 -13.11
C GLY A 10 -13.27 -5.46 -13.00
N VAL A 11 -11.94 -5.45 -12.89
CA VAL A 11 -11.11 -4.23 -12.79
C VAL A 11 -10.39 -4.01 -14.11
N MET A 12 -11.09 -3.41 -15.08
CA MET A 12 -10.55 -3.19 -16.43
C MET A 12 -9.82 -1.87 -16.60
N VAL A 13 -10.11 -0.91 -15.72
CA VAL A 13 -9.58 0.44 -15.75
C VAL A 13 -9.09 0.76 -14.35
N ASN A 14 -8.08 1.63 -14.26
CA ASN A 14 -7.62 2.14 -12.97
C ASN A 14 -8.78 2.76 -12.18
N TYR A 15 -8.85 2.45 -10.90
CA TYR A 15 -9.85 3.03 -10.02
C TYR A 15 -9.77 4.57 -10.05
N GLY A 16 -10.92 5.22 -10.24
CA GLY A 16 -11.01 6.69 -10.31
C GLY A 16 -10.69 7.32 -11.67
N PHE A 17 -10.24 6.55 -12.67
CA PHE A 17 -10.11 7.07 -14.04
C PHE A 17 -11.47 7.13 -14.72
N TYR A 18 -11.84 8.27 -15.30
CA TYR A 18 -13.14 8.48 -15.98
C TYR A 18 -14.34 8.05 -15.12
N ASP A 19 -14.32 8.38 -13.82
CA ASP A 19 -15.32 7.99 -12.83
C ASP A 19 -15.49 6.47 -12.64
N HIS A 20 -14.53 5.66 -13.08
CA HIS A 20 -14.58 4.21 -12.90
C HIS A 20 -14.57 3.82 -11.42
N GLN A 21 -15.63 3.13 -10.99
CA GLN A 21 -15.83 2.72 -9.61
C GLN A 21 -15.55 1.24 -9.34
N ASN A 22 -15.28 0.42 -10.38
CA ASN A 22 -14.94 -0.98 -10.12
C ASN A 22 -13.59 -1.02 -9.42
N ARG A 23 -13.54 -1.87 -8.41
CA ARG A 23 -12.42 -2.05 -7.53
C ARG A 23 -12.35 -3.52 -7.16
N LEU A 24 -11.19 -3.92 -6.64
CA LEU A 24 -11.18 -5.12 -5.81
C LEU A 24 -12.13 -4.89 -4.62
N THR A 25 -12.64 -5.96 -4.05
CA THR A 25 -13.50 -5.92 -2.87
C THR A 25 -13.22 -7.20 -2.11
N LYS A 26 -13.73 -7.32 -0.89
CA LYS A 26 -13.61 -8.55 -0.09
C LYS A 26 -14.10 -9.84 -0.76
N LYS A 27 -14.83 -9.75 -1.89
CA LYS A 27 -15.24 -10.94 -2.68
C LYS A 27 -14.08 -11.57 -3.45
N HIS A 28 -12.98 -10.84 -3.65
CA HIS A 28 -11.81 -11.32 -4.38
C HIS A 28 -10.72 -11.73 -3.40
N THR A 29 -10.36 -13.02 -3.41
CA THR A 29 -9.23 -13.50 -2.63
C THR A 29 -7.92 -12.94 -3.20
N THR A 30 -7.12 -12.35 -2.34
CA THR A 30 -5.77 -11.85 -2.67
C THR A 30 -4.72 -12.81 -2.09
N LEU A 31 -3.48 -12.67 -2.54
CA LEU A 31 -2.35 -13.38 -1.92
C LEU A 31 -2.22 -13.07 -0.41
N ALA A 32 -2.54 -11.85 0.02
CA ALA A 32 -2.48 -11.48 1.44
C ALA A 32 -3.50 -12.27 2.27
N HIS A 33 -4.73 -12.45 1.78
CA HIS A 33 -5.72 -13.32 2.42
C HIS A 33 -5.19 -14.75 2.59
N VAL A 34 -4.65 -15.34 1.52
CA VAL A 34 -4.14 -16.72 1.54
C VAL A 34 -3.01 -16.88 2.57
N LEU A 35 -2.09 -15.91 2.62
CA LEU A 35 -0.96 -15.97 3.55
C LEU A 35 -1.40 -15.70 4.99
N ARG A 36 -2.31 -14.76 5.21
CA ARG A 36 -2.90 -14.51 6.53
C ARG A 36 -3.57 -15.76 7.09
N ASP A 37 -4.37 -16.44 6.27
CA ASP A 37 -5.06 -17.68 6.65
C ASP A 37 -4.07 -18.83 6.92
N ALA A 38 -2.87 -18.78 6.32
CA ALA A 38 -1.76 -19.70 6.59
C ALA A 38 -0.90 -19.30 7.81
N GLY A 39 -1.29 -18.27 8.57
CA GLY A 39 -0.61 -17.85 9.79
C GLY A 39 0.45 -16.76 9.60
N TYR A 40 0.54 -16.14 8.42
CA TYR A 40 1.42 -14.99 8.22
C TYR A 40 0.84 -13.74 8.85
N LYS A 41 1.71 -12.89 9.40
CA LYS A 41 1.40 -11.47 9.55
C LYS A 41 1.43 -10.82 8.18
N THR A 42 0.46 -9.96 7.88
CA THR A 42 0.40 -9.26 6.59
C THR A 42 0.51 -7.75 6.78
N ALA A 43 1.38 -7.10 6.01
CA ALA A 43 1.62 -5.66 6.11
C ALA A 43 1.76 -5.01 4.73
N TYR A 44 1.23 -3.79 4.58
CA TYR A 44 1.27 -3.03 3.33
C TYR A 44 1.60 -1.55 3.54
N TYR A 45 2.62 -1.05 2.87
CA TYR A 45 2.97 0.37 2.89
C TYR A 45 3.17 0.91 1.47
N GLY A 46 2.56 2.06 1.20
CA GLY A 46 2.71 2.79 -0.07
C GLY A 46 1.41 2.91 -0.87
N LYS A 47 1.51 3.01 -2.19
CA LYS A 47 0.41 3.28 -3.12
C LYS A 47 -0.41 2.02 -3.41
N SER A 48 -1.69 2.00 -3.02
CA SER A 48 -2.58 0.88 -3.33
C SER A 48 -3.18 0.98 -4.73
N HIS A 49 -3.86 2.09 -5.03
CA HIS A 49 -4.61 2.34 -6.27
C HIS A 49 -5.69 1.30 -6.61
N LEU A 50 -6.10 0.48 -5.64
CA LEU A 50 -7.10 -0.58 -5.81
C LEU A 50 -8.51 -0.19 -5.35
N GLY A 51 -8.69 1.02 -4.82
CA GLY A 51 -9.97 1.56 -4.34
C GLY A 51 -10.57 0.83 -3.13
N SER A 52 -9.86 -0.14 -2.56
CA SER A 52 -10.27 -0.93 -1.40
C SER A 52 -9.49 -0.50 -0.16
N SER A 53 -10.04 -0.75 1.03
CA SER A 53 -9.22 -0.71 2.25
C SER A 53 -8.15 -1.81 2.18
N LEU A 54 -7.03 -1.63 2.89
CA LEU A 54 -6.01 -2.67 3.00
C LEU A 54 -6.53 -3.92 3.71
N GLU A 55 -7.43 -3.74 4.68
CA GLU A 55 -8.13 -4.82 5.38
C GLU A 55 -8.96 -5.68 4.42
N ASP A 56 -9.75 -5.06 3.53
CA ASP A 56 -10.52 -5.75 2.48
C ASP A 56 -9.62 -6.48 1.46
N LEU A 57 -8.34 -6.14 1.42
CA LEU A 57 -7.32 -6.79 0.59
C LEU A 57 -6.51 -7.83 1.36
N GLY A 58 -6.82 -8.08 2.64
CA GLY A 58 -6.21 -9.12 3.47
C GLY A 58 -4.97 -8.68 4.23
N PHE A 59 -4.75 -7.38 4.44
CA PHE A 59 -3.63 -6.86 5.22
C PHE A 59 -4.04 -6.47 6.64
N ASP A 60 -3.27 -6.91 7.63
CA ASP A 60 -3.51 -6.63 9.05
C ASP A 60 -2.88 -5.29 9.48
N HIS A 61 -1.77 -4.90 8.84
CA HIS A 61 -0.99 -3.72 9.21
C HIS A 61 -0.69 -2.83 8.00
N GLY A 62 -0.44 -1.56 8.30
CA GLY A 62 0.12 -0.60 7.37
C GLY A 62 -0.86 0.46 6.89
N ARG A 63 -0.48 1.17 5.83
CA ARG A 63 -1.15 2.40 5.40
C ARG A 63 -1.08 2.57 3.89
N ASN A 64 -2.21 2.96 3.31
CA ASN A 64 -2.29 3.39 1.92
C ASN A 64 -1.89 4.89 1.80
N TYR A 65 -0.97 5.19 0.90
CA TYR A 65 -0.44 6.54 0.65
C TYR A 65 -0.99 7.19 -0.63
N ASP A 66 -2.01 6.62 -1.27
CA ASP A 66 -2.64 7.18 -2.48
C ASP A 66 -2.99 8.67 -2.34
N THR A 67 -3.54 9.05 -1.18
CA THR A 67 -4.01 10.42 -0.87
C THR A 67 -3.24 11.09 0.27
N VAL A 68 -2.19 10.46 0.78
CA VAL A 68 -1.37 11.04 1.85
C VAL A 68 -0.51 12.14 1.29
N ARG A 69 -0.58 13.30 1.93
CA ARG A 69 0.21 14.49 1.61
C ARG A 69 1.05 14.87 2.83
N ILE A 70 2.33 15.14 2.59
CA ILE A 70 3.30 15.49 3.63
C ILE A 70 3.65 16.98 3.47
N GLU A 71 3.09 17.80 4.34
CA GLU A 71 3.31 19.25 4.33
C GLU A 71 4.73 19.60 4.78
N ASP A 72 5.15 20.85 4.56
CA ASP A 72 6.52 21.30 4.82
C ASP A 72 6.97 21.07 6.27
N ASP A 73 6.14 21.39 7.26
CA ASP A 73 6.49 21.21 8.68
C ASP A 73 6.78 19.74 9.03
N GLU A 74 5.97 18.81 8.52
CA GLU A 74 6.20 17.36 8.70
C GLU A 74 7.44 16.90 7.92
N ALA A 75 7.63 17.42 6.71
CA ALA A 75 8.78 17.09 5.88
C ALA A 75 10.12 17.50 6.54
N GLU A 76 10.16 18.66 7.19
CA GLU A 76 11.32 19.13 7.94
C GLU A 76 11.61 18.23 9.15
N GLN A 77 10.57 17.86 9.91
CA GLN A 77 10.71 16.94 11.06
C GLN A 77 11.26 15.57 10.65
N LEU A 78 10.91 15.10 9.45
CA LEU A 78 11.37 13.83 8.88
C LEU A 78 12.73 13.94 8.15
N GLY A 79 13.33 15.14 8.09
CA GLY A 79 14.60 15.36 7.39
C GLY A 79 14.49 15.28 5.85
N ILE A 80 13.29 15.41 5.30
CA ILE A 80 12.98 15.31 3.86
C ILE A 80 12.47 16.64 3.28
N GLY A 81 12.68 17.77 3.95
CA GLY A 81 12.23 19.09 3.46
C GLY A 81 12.71 19.42 2.03
N HIS A 82 13.90 18.95 1.68
CA HIS A 82 14.51 19.07 0.34
C HIS A 82 13.84 18.22 -0.74
N VAL A 83 13.00 17.25 -0.38
CA VAL A 83 12.29 16.38 -1.32
C VAL A 83 11.08 17.13 -1.87
N PRO A 84 10.86 17.15 -3.20
CA PRO A 84 9.67 17.76 -3.80
C PRO A 84 8.38 17.18 -3.20
N LEU A 85 7.42 18.06 -2.91
CA LEU A 85 6.15 17.74 -2.25
C LEU A 85 5.48 16.47 -2.79
N MET A 86 5.44 16.30 -4.12
CA MET A 86 4.79 15.16 -4.79
C MET A 86 5.44 13.81 -4.49
N LEU A 87 6.72 13.80 -4.08
CA LEU A 87 7.50 12.60 -3.81
C LEU A 87 7.57 12.27 -2.31
N ARG A 88 7.28 13.24 -1.43
CA ARG A 88 7.45 13.08 0.03
C ARG A 88 6.64 11.92 0.61
N ARG A 89 5.49 11.59 0.02
CA ARG A 89 4.66 10.44 0.46
C ARG A 89 5.38 9.11 0.31
N ASP A 90 6.23 8.95 -0.71
CA ASP A 90 7.00 7.72 -0.93
C ASP A 90 8.10 7.59 0.12
N TYR A 91 8.71 8.72 0.51
CA TYR A 91 9.68 8.77 1.61
C TYR A 91 9.01 8.49 2.95
N LYS A 92 7.84 9.06 3.21
CA LYS A 92 7.06 8.77 4.43
C LYS A 92 6.65 7.30 4.49
N ALA A 93 6.17 6.74 3.37
CA ALA A 93 5.82 5.32 3.30
C ALA A 93 7.03 4.43 3.59
N ALA A 94 8.22 4.79 3.10
CA ALA A 94 9.46 4.07 3.40
C ALA A 94 9.85 4.18 4.89
N TRP A 95 9.72 5.36 5.49
CA TRP A 95 9.94 5.55 6.93
C TRP A 95 9.01 4.68 7.78
N ASP A 96 7.71 4.74 7.52
CA ASP A 96 6.71 3.98 8.29
C ASP A 96 6.84 2.46 8.07
N ALA A 97 7.25 2.06 6.86
CA ALA A 97 7.62 0.68 6.55
C ALA A 97 8.82 0.19 7.39
N VAL A 98 9.88 1.00 7.47
CA VAL A 98 11.09 0.66 8.25
C VAL A 98 10.77 0.62 9.74
N ASP A 99 10.00 1.58 10.25
CA ASP A 99 9.57 1.61 11.65
C ASP A 99 8.78 0.35 12.04
N PHE A 100 7.86 -0.08 11.17
CA PHE A 100 7.16 -1.36 11.34
C PHE A 100 8.13 -2.54 11.36
N LEU A 101 9.07 -2.62 10.41
CA LEU A 101 10.02 -3.71 10.34
C LEU A 101 10.98 -3.74 11.54
N GLN A 102 11.33 -2.60 12.12
CA GLN A 102 12.19 -2.51 13.31
C GLN A 102 11.47 -2.98 14.57
N THR A 103 10.17 -2.78 14.65
CA THR A 103 9.34 -3.23 15.78
C THR A 103 8.84 -4.67 15.60
N TYR A 104 8.84 -5.19 14.37
CA TYR A 104 8.41 -6.55 14.09
C TYR A 104 9.41 -7.59 14.62
N GLN A 105 8.94 -8.45 15.52
CA GLN A 105 9.69 -9.60 15.99
C GLN A 105 9.10 -10.87 15.36
N PRO A 106 9.86 -11.61 14.54
CA PRO A 106 9.31 -12.69 13.73
C PRO A 106 8.70 -13.89 14.47
N GLY A 107 8.81 -13.98 15.80
CA GLY A 107 8.10 -14.96 16.64
C GLY A 107 7.95 -16.34 15.98
N GLU A 108 6.71 -16.86 15.97
CA GLU A 108 6.30 -18.01 15.15
C GLU A 108 5.56 -17.62 13.87
N GLN A 109 5.19 -16.34 13.71
CA GLN A 109 4.42 -15.86 12.56
C GLN A 109 5.37 -15.30 11.50
N PRO A 110 5.48 -15.90 10.30
CA PRO A 110 6.23 -15.28 9.22
C PRO A 110 5.54 -14.00 8.71
N LEU A 111 6.32 -13.09 8.13
CA LEU A 111 5.81 -11.82 7.61
C LEU A 111 5.64 -11.87 6.09
N PHE A 112 4.44 -11.51 5.61
CA PHE A 112 4.21 -11.09 4.23
C PHE A 112 4.14 -9.57 4.19
N PHE A 113 5.17 -8.95 3.62
CA PHE A 113 5.33 -7.51 3.58
C PHE A 113 5.30 -7.00 2.14
N VAL A 114 4.43 -6.03 1.86
CA VAL A 114 4.36 -5.36 0.57
C VAL A 114 4.74 -3.89 0.75
N PHE A 115 5.77 -3.48 0.02
CA PHE A 115 6.10 -2.07 -0.16
C PHE A 115 5.85 -1.69 -1.61
N SER A 116 4.95 -0.73 -1.83
CA SER A 116 4.55 -0.28 -3.16
C SER A 116 4.84 1.20 -3.32
N THR A 117 5.98 1.51 -3.91
CA THR A 117 6.35 2.90 -4.20
C THR A 117 5.58 3.43 -5.41
N ASN A 118 5.21 4.71 -5.37
CA ASN A 118 4.74 5.45 -6.53
C ASN A 118 5.91 5.95 -7.38
N LEU A 119 7.16 5.96 -6.91
CA LEU A 119 8.32 6.31 -7.73
C LEU A 119 8.65 5.18 -8.73
N PRO A 120 9.08 5.49 -9.97
CA PRO A 120 9.23 6.81 -10.58
C PRO A 120 8.00 7.20 -11.43
N HIS A 121 6.76 6.99 -10.98
CA HIS A 121 5.59 7.41 -11.74
C HIS A 121 5.60 8.95 -11.94
N PRO A 122 5.17 9.44 -13.12
CA PRO A 122 5.00 10.88 -13.39
C PRO A 122 4.20 11.63 -12.31
N PRO A 123 4.29 12.98 -12.24
CA PRO A 123 4.92 13.90 -13.19
C PRO A 123 6.40 14.14 -12.90
N PHE A 124 7.23 14.20 -13.95
CA PHE A 124 8.64 14.61 -13.87
C PHE A 124 8.78 16.08 -14.27
#